data_AF-A0A084VP86-F1
#
_entry.id   AF-A0A084VP86-F1
#
_cell.length_a   1.000
_cell.length_b   1.000
_cell.length_c   1.000
_cell.angle_alpha   90.00
_cell.angle_beta   90.00
_cell.angle_gamma   90.00
#
_symmetry.space_group_name_H-M   'P 1'
#
loop_
_entity.id
_entity.type
_entity.pdbx_description
1 polymer ?
#
loop_
_entity_poly.entity_id
_entity_poly.type
_entity_poly.pdbx_seq_one_letter_code
_entity_poly.pdbx_strand_id
1 'polypeptide(L)'
;MHPAKCLLTSFWIACLILPEYSKAEQNDLNKDPSAERLVDRLTHIEDKISSLENIVKRLDSQVMALTASVEETTKEQNVRACDRIISDCGQTDASGVFNLRTCSEPDFNVFCNQSFEGGGWLVVYNRSNGNDGLFNHTWKSYEEGFGQPNGEHFIGLRRLHSLTHGSYSEAALILTRNGEESTVTYDDFEVDGEEKQYEIKRIGSPNGKMRLFFSNQAYKFQTFDRNQLHALARDRMLLDGCAFWFVDSPNSHNSEEFSQFCQDLRHLKIMIRKRPLI
;
A
#
# COMPACT_ATOMS: atom_id res chain seq x y z
N MET A 1 31.82 -42.17 70.64
CA MET A 1 30.59 -42.98 70.81
C MET A 1 29.61 -42.58 69.72
N HIS A 2 29.54 -43.41 68.68
CA HIS A 2 28.71 -43.29 67.48
C HIS A 2 28.26 -44.72 67.13
N PRO A 3 27.05 -44.93 66.58
CA PRO A 3 26.56 -46.27 66.33
C PRO A 3 27.18 -46.85 65.06
N ALA A 4 27.95 -47.94 65.22
CA ALA A 4 28.36 -48.79 64.12
C ALA A 4 27.17 -49.66 63.69
N LYS A 5 26.85 -49.70 62.39
CA LYS A 5 25.83 -50.61 61.84
C LYS A 5 26.47 -51.96 61.52
N CYS A 6 26.12 -53.00 62.28
CA CYS A 6 26.43 -54.39 61.95
C CYS A 6 25.16 -55.08 61.42
N LEU A 7 25.26 -55.77 60.28
CA LEU A 7 24.17 -56.55 59.67
C LEU A 7 24.22 -58.00 60.17
N LEU A 8 23.07 -58.53 60.60
CA LEU A 8 22.89 -59.88 61.15
C LEU A 8 22.68 -60.90 60.01
N THR A 9 23.66 -61.77 59.76
CA THR A 9 23.39 -63.16 59.36
C THR A 9 24.39 -64.08 60.05
N SER A 10 23.92 -65.28 60.37
CA SER A 10 24.53 -66.26 61.26
C SER A 10 25.96 -66.65 60.83
N PHE A 11 26.88 -66.47 61.79
CA PHE A 11 28.27 -66.93 61.84
C PHE A 11 29.34 -66.11 61.05
N TRP A 12 30.11 -65.33 61.85
CA TRP A 12 31.33 -64.54 61.62
C TRP A 12 31.16 -63.06 61.17
N ILE A 13 31.54 -62.12 62.06
CA ILE A 13 31.55 -60.65 61.83
C ILE A 13 32.97 -60.21 61.43
N ALA A 14 33.10 -59.46 60.33
CA ALA A 14 34.28 -58.68 60.00
C ALA A 14 33.89 -57.21 59.71
N CYS A 15 34.50 -56.26 60.43
CA CYS A 15 34.34 -54.82 60.21
C CYS A 15 35.61 -54.25 59.54
N LEU A 16 35.46 -53.53 58.43
CA LEU A 16 36.52 -52.76 57.77
C LEU A 16 36.34 -51.25 58.08
N ILE A 17 37.43 -50.59 58.46
CA ILE A 17 37.51 -49.14 58.69
C ILE A 17 38.34 -48.54 57.52
N LEU A 18 37.84 -47.50 56.85
CA LEU A 18 38.61 -46.66 55.94
C LEU A 18 38.77 -45.24 56.55
N PRO A 19 39.93 -44.56 56.43
CA PRO A 19 40.15 -43.25 57.04
C PRO A 19 39.73 -42.06 56.15
N GLU A 20 39.19 -41.00 56.77
CA GLU A 20 38.83 -39.71 56.17
C GLU A 20 40.04 -38.73 56.08
N TYR A 21 40.13 -37.97 54.99
CA TYR A 21 41.12 -36.89 54.76
C TYR A 21 40.73 -35.57 55.47
N SER A 22 41.71 -34.71 55.78
CA SER A 22 41.56 -33.55 56.68
C SER A 22 41.10 -32.24 56.03
N LYS A 23 40.41 -31.39 56.83
CA LYS A 23 39.77 -30.12 56.47
C LYS A 23 40.68 -29.00 55.91
N ALA A 24 42.00 -29.15 55.96
CA ALA A 24 42.92 -28.09 55.54
C ALA A 24 42.98 -27.92 54.00
N GLU A 25 42.83 -29.01 53.25
CA GLU A 25 42.85 -28.98 51.77
C GLU A 25 41.54 -28.43 51.17
N GLN A 26 40.46 -28.36 51.94
CA GLN A 26 39.17 -27.79 51.49
C GLN A 26 39.13 -26.26 51.56
N ASN A 27 40.06 -25.61 52.27
CA ASN A 27 39.93 -24.19 52.61
C ASN A 27 40.67 -23.22 51.66
N ASP A 28 41.55 -23.72 50.79
CA ASP A 28 42.28 -22.88 49.81
C ASP A 28 41.53 -22.64 48.49
N LEU A 29 40.43 -23.36 48.22
CA LEU A 29 39.57 -23.09 47.04
C LEU A 29 38.58 -21.92 47.25
N ASN A 30 38.32 -21.50 48.48
CA ASN A 30 37.22 -20.59 48.82
C ASN A 30 37.63 -19.11 48.99
N LYS A 31 38.82 -18.70 48.54
CA LYS A 31 39.33 -17.33 48.68
C LYS A 31 39.96 -16.76 47.40
N ASP A 32 39.44 -17.11 46.23
CA ASP A 32 39.83 -16.42 44.99
C ASP A 32 39.01 -15.11 44.83
N PRO A 33 39.64 -13.92 44.92
CA PRO A 33 38.95 -12.63 44.80
C PRO A 33 38.31 -12.42 43.41
N SER A 34 38.76 -13.16 42.40
CA SER A 34 38.20 -13.10 41.05
C SER A 34 36.86 -13.83 40.93
N ALA A 35 36.66 -14.91 41.71
CA ALA A 35 35.41 -15.66 41.76
C ALA A 35 34.31 -14.86 42.47
N GLU A 36 34.63 -14.16 43.57
CA GLU A 36 33.68 -13.32 44.30
C GLU A 36 33.15 -12.17 43.43
N ARG A 37 34.02 -11.53 42.64
CA ARG A 37 33.62 -10.48 41.68
C ARG A 37 32.74 -11.00 40.53
N LEU A 38 32.87 -12.27 40.16
CA LEU A 38 31.99 -12.90 39.17
C LEU A 38 30.60 -13.18 39.75
N VAL A 39 30.52 -13.58 41.02
CA VAL A 39 29.26 -13.78 41.75
C VAL A 39 28.49 -12.47 41.86
N ASP A 40 29.15 -11.37 42.25
CA ASP A 40 28.51 -10.03 42.31
C ASP A 40 27.97 -9.55 40.96
N ARG A 41 28.66 -9.90 39.85
CA ARG A 41 28.17 -9.57 38.51
C ARG A 41 26.99 -10.43 38.11
N LEU A 42 26.94 -11.69 38.54
CA LEU A 42 25.83 -12.60 38.27
C LEU A 42 24.58 -12.14 39.02
N THR A 43 24.68 -11.82 40.30
CA THR A 43 23.54 -11.31 41.10
C THR A 43 23.01 -10.00 40.50
N HIS A 44 23.90 -9.10 40.07
CA HIS A 44 23.48 -7.86 39.40
C HIS A 44 22.78 -8.10 38.05
N ILE A 45 23.16 -9.15 37.32
CA ILE A 45 22.49 -9.55 36.07
C ILE A 45 21.11 -10.16 36.37
N GLU A 46 21.00 -10.99 37.41
CA GLU A 46 19.73 -11.58 37.86
C GLU A 46 18.72 -10.49 38.26
N ASP A 47 19.17 -9.46 39.00
CA ASP A 47 18.33 -8.31 39.35
C ASP A 47 17.84 -7.55 38.12
N LYS A 48 18.71 -7.38 37.11
CA LYS A 48 18.34 -6.74 35.83
C LYS A 48 17.34 -7.59 35.04
N ILE A 49 17.50 -8.91 35.03
CA ILE A 49 16.54 -9.82 34.38
C ILE A 49 15.18 -9.69 35.04
N SER A 50 15.11 -9.73 36.37
CA SER A 50 13.87 -9.55 37.12
C SER A 50 13.21 -8.18 36.85
N SER A 51 14.02 -7.12 36.75
CA SER A 51 13.52 -5.78 36.38
C SER A 51 12.93 -5.75 34.96
N LEU A 52 13.61 -6.36 33.99
CA LEU A 52 13.14 -6.44 32.60
C LEU A 52 11.87 -7.28 32.46
N GLU A 53 11.76 -8.41 33.17
CA GLU A 53 10.55 -9.24 33.18
C GLU A 53 9.32 -8.45 33.65
N ASN A 54 9.49 -7.60 34.66
CA ASN A 54 8.41 -6.73 35.14
C ASN A 54 8.02 -5.65 34.11
N ILE A 55 8.97 -5.14 33.33
CA ILE A 55 8.69 -4.20 32.24
C ILE A 55 7.91 -4.88 31.12
N VAL A 56 8.33 -6.08 30.70
CA VAL A 56 7.64 -6.85 29.65
C VAL A 56 6.20 -7.13 30.05
N LYS A 57 5.95 -7.57 31.29
CA LYS A 57 4.59 -7.80 31.80
C LYS A 57 3.73 -6.54 31.77
N ARG A 58 4.30 -5.37 32.10
CA ARG A 58 3.59 -4.09 32.01
C ARG A 58 3.29 -3.73 30.56
N LEU A 59 4.24 -3.93 29.65
CA LEU A 59 4.04 -3.66 28.23
C LEU A 59 2.96 -4.56 27.63
N ASP A 60 2.95 -5.86 27.96
CA ASP A 60 1.90 -6.79 27.53
C ASP A 60 0.51 -6.33 27.99
N SER A 61 0.39 -5.86 29.23
CA SER A 61 -0.88 -5.32 29.74
C SER A 61 -1.34 -4.07 28.99
N GLN A 62 -0.40 -3.19 28.60
CA GLN A 62 -0.69 -2.00 27.81
C GLN A 62 -1.06 -2.35 26.37
N VAL A 63 -0.39 -3.33 25.77
CA VAL A 63 -0.70 -3.84 24.43
C VAL A 63 -2.10 -4.43 24.41
N MET A 64 -2.44 -5.28 25.39
CA MET A 64 -3.77 -5.90 25.48
C MET A 64 -4.90 -4.86 25.68
N ALA A 65 -4.66 -3.83 26.49
CA ALA A 65 -5.60 -2.72 26.65
C ALA A 65 -5.76 -1.91 25.35
N LEU A 66 -4.65 -1.63 24.67
CA LEU A 66 -4.66 -0.90 23.40
C LEU A 66 -5.34 -1.70 22.29
N THR A 67 -5.10 -3.01 22.20
CA THR A 67 -5.78 -3.89 21.23
C THR A 67 -7.28 -3.94 21.48
N ALA A 68 -7.72 -4.00 22.75
CA ALA A 68 -9.15 -3.98 23.07
C ALA A 68 -9.81 -2.64 22.67
N SER A 69 -9.14 -1.52 22.93
CA SER A 69 -9.63 -0.20 22.48
C SER A 69 -9.65 -0.07 20.94
N VAL A 70 -8.69 -0.65 20.23
CA VAL A 70 -8.69 -0.73 18.76
C VAL A 70 -9.83 -1.61 18.24
N GLU A 71 -10.13 -2.72 18.90
CA GLU A 71 -11.26 -3.61 18.55
C GLU A 71 -12.63 -2.96 18.76
N GLU A 72 -12.78 -2.16 19.82
CA GLU A 72 -14.01 -1.38 20.05
C GLU A 72 -14.18 -0.24 19.02
N THR A 73 -13.09 0.48 18.72
CA THR A 73 -13.09 1.56 17.72
C THR A 73 -13.37 1.02 16.30
N THR A 74 -12.85 -0.17 15.98
CA THR A 74 -13.09 -0.82 14.67
C THR A 74 -14.51 -1.38 14.55
N LYS A 75 -15.15 -1.84 15.64
CA LYS A 75 -16.56 -2.29 15.60
C LYS A 75 -17.55 -1.14 15.39
N GLU A 76 -17.31 0.05 15.96
CA GLU A 76 -18.19 1.20 15.73
C GLU A 76 -18.02 1.84 14.33
N GLN A 77 -16.87 1.65 13.68
CA GLN A 77 -16.66 2.06 12.29
C GLN A 77 -16.98 0.97 11.24
N ASN A 78 -16.98 -0.32 11.59
CA ASN A 78 -17.28 -1.43 10.65
C ASN A 78 -18.76 -1.85 10.56
N VAL A 79 -19.68 -1.27 11.33
CA VAL A 79 -21.11 -1.66 11.29
C VAL A 79 -21.94 -0.82 10.29
N ARG A 80 -21.30 -0.07 9.37
CA ARG A 80 -21.99 0.75 8.34
C ARG A 80 -21.60 0.50 6.87
N ALA A 81 -21.01 -0.64 6.54
CA ALA A 81 -20.95 -1.06 5.15
C ALA A 81 -21.28 -2.55 5.06
N CYS A 82 -22.53 -2.88 4.70
CA CYS A 82 -22.66 -4.02 3.79
C CYS A 82 -21.71 -3.71 2.64
N ASP A 83 -20.77 -4.59 2.29
CA ASP A 83 -19.93 -4.41 1.12
C ASP A 83 -20.85 -4.15 -0.08
N ARG A 84 -20.96 -2.89 -0.50
CA ARG A 84 -21.87 -2.46 -1.55
C ARG A 84 -21.18 -2.78 -2.87
N ILE A 85 -21.36 -4.02 -3.30
CA ILE A 85 -20.84 -4.51 -4.56
C ILE A 85 -21.73 -3.98 -5.68
N ILE A 86 -21.16 -3.15 -6.55
CA ILE A 86 -21.83 -2.54 -7.70
C ILE A 86 -21.15 -2.98 -8.99
N SER A 87 -21.87 -2.95 -10.12
CA SER A 87 -21.24 -3.15 -11.45
C SER A 87 -20.95 -1.84 -12.17
N ASP A 88 -21.55 -0.73 -11.72
CA ASP A 88 -21.35 0.61 -12.25
C ASP A 88 -21.78 1.66 -11.22
N CYS A 89 -21.21 2.87 -11.31
CA CYS A 89 -21.53 3.95 -10.40
C CYS A 89 -22.94 4.53 -10.59
N GLY A 90 -23.65 4.19 -11.67
CA GLY A 90 -25.06 4.56 -11.85
C GLY A 90 -26.01 3.90 -10.83
N GLN A 91 -25.55 2.84 -10.15
CA GLN A 91 -26.32 2.12 -9.12
C GLN A 91 -26.26 2.76 -7.73
N THR A 92 -25.57 3.89 -7.58
CA THR A 92 -25.33 4.53 -6.28
C THR A 92 -25.99 5.91 -6.24
N ASP A 93 -26.65 6.22 -5.12
CA ASP A 93 -27.33 7.51 -4.93
C ASP A 93 -26.43 8.60 -4.32
N ALA A 94 -25.24 8.23 -3.84
CA ALA A 94 -24.33 9.16 -3.18
C ALA A 94 -22.87 8.93 -3.61
N SER A 95 -22.09 10.01 -3.62
CA SER A 95 -20.65 9.92 -3.85
C SER A 95 -19.96 9.14 -2.72
N GLY A 96 -18.98 8.31 -3.05
CA GLY A 96 -18.29 7.52 -2.05
C GLY A 96 -17.45 6.39 -2.65
N VAL A 97 -16.81 5.63 -1.76
CA VAL A 97 -16.05 4.44 -2.15
C VAL A 97 -16.96 3.22 -2.11
N PHE A 98 -16.94 2.46 -3.20
CA PHE A 98 -17.72 1.23 -3.38
C PHE A 98 -16.82 0.12 -3.91
N ASN A 99 -17.24 -1.13 -3.71
CA ASN A 99 -16.56 -2.27 -4.28
C ASN A 99 -17.16 -2.56 -5.66
N LEU A 100 -16.34 -2.48 -6.71
CA LEU A 100 -16.76 -2.71 -8.09
C LEU A 100 -16.45 -4.15 -8.50
N ARG A 101 -17.47 -4.86 -8.98
CA ARG A 101 -17.33 -6.19 -9.57
C ARG A 101 -17.38 -6.10 -11.09
N THR A 102 -16.40 -6.73 -11.74
CA THR A 102 -16.34 -6.89 -13.20
C THR A 102 -16.23 -8.37 -13.56
N CYS A 103 -16.45 -8.73 -14.83
CA CYS A 103 -16.30 -10.12 -15.28
C CYS A 103 -14.84 -10.54 -15.49
N SER A 104 -13.92 -9.58 -15.63
CA SER A 104 -12.56 -9.78 -16.16
C SER A 104 -11.45 -9.43 -15.17
N GLU A 105 -11.74 -8.63 -14.13
CA GLU A 105 -10.80 -8.29 -13.07
C GLU A 105 -11.42 -8.62 -11.70
N PRO A 106 -10.60 -9.05 -10.71
CA PRO A 106 -11.06 -9.24 -9.33
C PRO A 106 -11.70 -7.97 -8.77
N ASP A 107 -12.67 -8.15 -7.87
CA ASP A 107 -13.35 -7.06 -7.16
C ASP A 107 -12.35 -6.02 -6.62
N PHE A 108 -12.63 -4.73 -6.86
CA PHE A 108 -11.74 -3.65 -6.45
C PHE A 108 -12.51 -2.39 -6.05
N ASN A 109 -11.92 -1.60 -5.14
CA ASN A 109 -12.57 -0.39 -4.66
C ASN A 109 -12.43 0.76 -5.66
N VAL A 110 -13.51 1.51 -5.86
CA VAL A 110 -13.58 2.67 -6.76
C VAL A 110 -14.31 3.82 -6.08
N PHE A 111 -14.05 5.05 -6.52
CA PHE A 111 -14.80 6.20 -6.08
C PHE A 111 -15.85 6.58 -7.11
N CYS A 112 -17.12 6.53 -6.69
CA CYS A 112 -18.24 7.02 -7.47
C CYS A 112 -18.50 8.49 -7.14
N ASN A 113 -18.63 9.31 -8.18
CA ASN A 113 -18.99 10.72 -8.10
C ASN A 113 -20.42 10.90 -8.62
N GLN A 114 -21.33 11.25 -7.72
CA GLN A 114 -22.73 11.54 -8.02
C GLN A 114 -23.02 13.04 -8.16
N SER A 115 -22.03 13.90 -7.90
CA SER A 115 -22.19 15.35 -7.89
C SER A 115 -21.91 15.99 -9.26
N PHE A 116 -21.09 15.36 -10.10
CA PHE A 116 -20.74 15.88 -11.41
C PHE A 116 -21.75 15.44 -12.49
N GLU A 117 -22.28 16.40 -13.26
CA GLU A 117 -23.12 16.19 -14.47
C GLU A 117 -24.13 15.01 -14.38
N GLY A 118 -24.98 15.02 -13.36
CA GLY A 118 -26.04 14.01 -13.20
C GLY A 118 -25.58 12.66 -12.61
N GLY A 119 -24.30 12.56 -12.22
CA GLY A 119 -23.76 11.42 -11.50
C GLY A 119 -23.44 10.21 -12.37
N GLY A 120 -23.24 9.07 -11.71
CA GLY A 120 -22.83 7.81 -12.33
C GLY A 120 -21.36 7.72 -12.72
N TRP A 121 -20.52 8.67 -12.28
CA TRP A 121 -19.13 8.77 -12.71
C TRP A 121 -18.19 7.94 -11.82
N LEU A 122 -17.41 7.05 -12.43
CA LEU A 122 -16.32 6.35 -11.79
C LEU A 122 -15.03 7.17 -11.97
N VAL A 123 -14.40 7.59 -10.87
CA VAL A 123 -13.11 8.30 -10.93
C VAL A 123 -12.00 7.31 -11.21
N VAL A 124 -11.34 7.42 -12.37
CA VAL A 124 -10.31 6.47 -12.83
C VAL A 124 -8.90 6.96 -12.56
N TYR A 125 -8.72 8.27 -12.55
CA TYR A 125 -7.45 8.95 -12.30
C TYR A 125 -7.74 10.22 -11.50
N ASN A 126 -7.04 10.44 -10.40
CA ASN A 126 -7.23 11.62 -9.58
C ASN A 126 -5.89 12.09 -9.03
N ARG A 127 -5.50 13.32 -9.39
CA ARG A 127 -4.36 14.03 -8.80
C ARG A 127 -4.82 15.38 -8.26
N SER A 128 -4.33 15.72 -7.09
CA SER A 128 -4.65 16.93 -6.33
C SER A 128 -3.42 17.45 -5.58
N ASN A 129 -2.28 17.51 -6.27
CA ASN A 129 -0.98 18.05 -5.83
C ASN A 129 -0.38 17.44 -4.54
N GLY A 130 -0.98 16.39 -3.97
CA GLY A 130 -0.97 16.12 -2.54
C GLY A 130 0.15 15.23 -2.02
N ASN A 131 0.92 14.59 -2.90
CA ASN A 131 2.11 13.84 -2.52
C ASN A 131 3.15 13.83 -3.66
N ASP A 132 4.26 14.56 -3.48
CA ASP A 132 5.38 14.56 -4.41
C ASP A 132 5.96 13.13 -4.52
N GLY A 133 5.57 12.40 -5.57
CA GLY A 133 6.09 11.06 -5.89
C GLY A 133 5.06 9.94 -6.01
N LEU A 134 3.79 10.13 -5.60
CA LEU A 134 2.79 9.05 -5.69
C LEU A 134 2.50 8.60 -7.13
N PHE A 135 2.82 9.41 -8.14
CA PHE A 135 2.66 9.06 -9.56
C PHE A 135 4.00 8.79 -10.25
N ASN A 136 5.11 8.73 -9.51
CA ASN A 136 6.38 8.30 -10.06
C ASN A 136 6.46 6.77 -10.05
N HIS A 137 5.73 6.15 -10.98
CA HIS A 137 5.50 4.72 -11.02
C HIS A 137 5.93 4.10 -12.36
N THR A 138 6.40 2.86 -12.28
CA THR A 138 6.79 2.04 -13.43
C THR A 138 5.56 1.68 -14.29
N TRP A 139 5.81 1.21 -15.51
CA TRP A 139 4.76 0.65 -16.37
C TRP A 139 3.87 -0.36 -15.65
N LYS A 140 4.51 -1.33 -14.96
CA LYS A 140 3.82 -2.39 -14.24
C LYS A 140 2.88 -1.84 -13.16
N SER A 141 3.34 -0.83 -12.41
CA SER A 141 2.52 -0.17 -11.40
C SER A 141 1.32 0.56 -12.02
N TYR A 142 1.49 1.20 -13.18
CA TYR A 142 0.36 1.79 -13.91
C TYR A 142 -0.61 0.75 -14.48
N GLU A 143 -0.16 -0.46 -14.82
CA GLU A 143 -1.07 -1.54 -15.21
C GLU A 143 -1.94 -2.04 -14.06
N GLU A 144 -1.33 -2.21 -12.88
CA GLU A 144 -2.00 -2.72 -11.67
C GLU A 144 -2.87 -1.66 -10.97
N GLY A 145 -2.48 -0.39 -11.08
CA GLY A 145 -3.09 0.72 -10.34
C GLY A 145 -2.48 0.91 -8.96
N PHE A 146 -2.70 2.09 -8.39
CA PHE A 146 -2.11 2.51 -7.12
C PHE A 146 -2.91 3.65 -6.48
N GLY A 147 -2.61 3.93 -5.21
CA GLY A 147 -3.30 4.96 -4.43
C GLY A 147 -4.61 4.47 -3.81
N GLN A 148 -5.35 5.40 -3.20
CA GLN A 148 -6.61 5.11 -2.51
C GLN A 148 -7.77 5.82 -3.24
N PRO A 149 -8.92 5.16 -3.48
CA PRO A 149 -10.03 5.76 -4.24
C PRO A 149 -10.58 7.07 -3.66
N ASN A 150 -10.54 7.24 -2.34
CA ASN A 150 -10.95 8.48 -1.66
C ASN A 150 -9.88 9.59 -1.65
N GLY A 151 -8.76 9.39 -2.35
CA GLY A 151 -7.66 10.35 -2.45
C GLY A 151 -7.06 10.35 -3.86
N GLU A 152 -5.75 10.63 -3.92
CA GLU A 152 -5.00 10.51 -5.17
C GLU A 152 -4.80 9.03 -5.54
N HIS A 153 -5.15 8.67 -6.77
CA HIS A 153 -5.08 7.31 -7.24
C HIS A 153 -5.15 7.20 -8.77
N PHE A 154 -4.77 6.02 -9.26
CA PHE A 154 -5.10 5.55 -10.59
C PHE A 154 -5.58 4.11 -10.49
N ILE A 155 -6.72 3.80 -11.12
CA ILE A 155 -7.35 2.48 -10.96
C ILE A 155 -6.53 1.35 -11.58
N GLY A 156 -5.66 1.66 -12.56
CA GLY A 156 -4.86 0.70 -13.32
C GLY A 156 -5.32 0.54 -14.76
N LEU A 157 -4.38 0.39 -15.70
CA LEU A 157 -4.68 0.27 -17.14
C LEU A 157 -5.47 -1.00 -17.46
N ARG A 158 -5.18 -2.14 -16.79
CA ARG A 158 -5.93 -3.39 -17.02
C ARG A 158 -7.42 -3.24 -16.70
N ARG A 159 -7.71 -2.62 -15.56
CA ARG A 159 -9.09 -2.32 -15.14
C ARG A 159 -9.75 -1.30 -16.07
N LEU A 160 -9.03 -0.25 -16.46
CA LEU A 160 -9.56 0.76 -17.38
C LEU A 160 -9.92 0.16 -18.75
N HIS A 161 -9.01 -0.66 -19.31
CA HIS A 161 -9.28 -1.42 -20.53
C HIS A 161 -10.51 -2.32 -20.34
N SER A 162 -10.53 -3.13 -19.28
CA SER A 162 -11.67 -4.00 -18.96
C SER A 162 -13.02 -3.26 -18.84
N LEU A 163 -13.03 -2.03 -18.35
CA LEU A 163 -14.26 -1.24 -18.16
C LEU A 163 -14.74 -0.54 -19.44
N THR A 164 -13.83 -0.29 -20.39
CA THR A 164 -14.11 0.52 -21.58
C THR A 164 -14.14 -0.30 -22.87
N HIS A 165 -13.46 -1.44 -22.91
CA HIS A 165 -13.35 -2.28 -24.10
C HIS A 165 -14.70 -2.86 -24.53
N GLY A 166 -15.09 -2.58 -25.77
CA GLY A 166 -16.36 -3.05 -26.33
C GLY A 166 -17.59 -2.34 -25.75
N SER A 167 -17.39 -1.29 -24.93
CA SER A 167 -18.44 -0.46 -24.34
C SER A 167 -18.40 0.94 -24.93
N TYR A 168 -19.57 1.55 -25.12
CA TYR A 168 -19.66 2.99 -25.35
C TYR A 168 -19.66 3.69 -23.99
N SER A 169 -18.52 4.30 -23.67
CA SER A 169 -18.30 4.96 -22.38
C SER A 169 -18.01 6.43 -22.60
N GLU A 170 -18.56 7.30 -21.77
CA GLU A 170 -18.20 8.72 -21.73
C GLU A 170 -16.98 8.92 -20.83
N ALA A 171 -16.12 9.89 -21.16
CA ALA A 171 -14.99 10.29 -20.33
C ALA A 171 -15.02 11.78 -20.03
N ALA A 172 -15.00 12.16 -18.76
CA ALA A 172 -14.90 13.54 -18.30
C ALA A 172 -13.52 13.81 -17.70
N LEU A 173 -12.89 14.89 -18.15
CA LEU A 173 -11.59 15.35 -17.67
C LEU A 173 -11.76 16.73 -17.04
N ILE A 174 -11.22 16.89 -15.83
CA ILE A 174 -11.24 18.14 -15.06
C ILE A 174 -9.80 18.48 -14.70
N LEU A 175 -9.33 19.63 -15.20
CA LEU A 175 -8.03 20.19 -14.86
C LEU A 175 -8.24 21.41 -13.98
N THR A 176 -7.65 21.41 -12.78
CA THR A 176 -7.74 22.54 -11.84
C THR A 176 -6.43 23.32 -11.82
N ARG A 177 -6.43 24.57 -12.31
CA ARG A 177 -5.26 25.46 -12.28
C ARG A 177 -5.58 26.69 -11.43
N ASN A 178 -4.78 26.93 -10.39
CA ASN A 178 -4.93 28.09 -9.49
C ASN A 178 -6.37 28.24 -8.91
N GLY A 179 -7.06 27.12 -8.69
CA GLY A 179 -8.44 27.10 -8.21
C GLY A 179 -9.52 27.23 -9.30
N GLU A 180 -9.13 27.44 -10.56
CA GLU A 180 -10.06 27.44 -11.70
C GLU A 180 -10.12 26.06 -12.37
N GLU A 181 -11.33 25.56 -12.62
CA GLU A 181 -11.55 24.29 -13.31
C GLU A 181 -11.78 24.50 -14.81
N SER A 182 -11.05 23.74 -15.63
CA SER A 182 -11.28 23.57 -17.06
C SER A 182 -11.71 22.13 -17.33
N THR A 183 -12.84 21.97 -18.02
CA THR A 183 -13.44 20.65 -18.26
C THR A 183 -13.56 20.32 -19.74
N VAL A 184 -13.53 19.01 -20.02
CA VAL A 184 -13.97 18.43 -21.29
C VAL A 184 -14.60 17.07 -21.04
N THR A 185 -15.73 16.80 -21.69
CA THR A 185 -16.40 15.50 -21.73
C THR A 185 -16.35 14.98 -23.16
N TYR A 186 -15.94 13.73 -23.34
CA TYR A 186 -15.97 13.00 -24.60
C TYR A 186 -17.11 11.97 -24.55
N ASP A 187 -17.89 11.88 -25.62
CA ASP A 187 -19.09 11.00 -25.70
C ASP A 187 -18.78 9.55 -26.12
N ASP A 188 -17.50 9.24 -26.32
CA ASP A 188 -16.96 7.88 -26.49
C ASP A 188 -15.52 7.85 -25.96
N PHE A 189 -15.12 6.74 -25.35
CA PHE A 189 -13.80 6.52 -24.77
C PHE A 189 -13.55 5.02 -24.61
N GLU A 190 -12.64 4.49 -25.42
CA GLU A 190 -12.19 3.11 -25.33
C GLU A 190 -10.66 3.06 -25.28
N VAL A 191 -10.14 2.33 -24.29
CA VAL A 191 -8.71 2.03 -24.15
C VAL A 191 -8.45 0.60 -24.60
N ASP A 192 -7.44 0.39 -25.44
CA ASP A 192 -7.06 -0.93 -25.94
C ASP A 192 -6.20 -1.73 -24.94
N GLY A 193 -5.82 -2.95 -25.28
CA GLY A 193 -5.04 -3.84 -24.42
C GLY A 193 -3.55 -3.51 -24.34
N GLU A 194 -2.80 -4.28 -23.52
CA GLU A 194 -1.35 -4.12 -23.35
C GLU A 194 -0.58 -4.31 -24.69
N GLU A 195 -1.05 -5.21 -25.55
CA GLU A 195 -0.46 -5.47 -26.87
C GLU A 195 -0.48 -4.26 -27.80
N LYS A 196 -1.35 -3.29 -27.51
CA LYS A 196 -1.43 -1.98 -28.15
C LYS A 196 -0.94 -0.84 -27.26
N GLN A 197 -0.25 -1.15 -26.17
CA GLN A 197 0.24 -0.18 -25.18
C GLN A 197 -0.87 0.69 -24.58
N TYR A 198 -2.04 0.10 -24.38
CA TYR A 198 -3.23 0.78 -23.86
C TYR A 198 -3.55 2.07 -24.63
N GLU A 199 -3.47 2.02 -25.95
CA GLU A 199 -3.81 3.14 -26.82
C GLU A 199 -5.27 3.58 -26.63
N ILE A 200 -5.55 4.88 -26.71
CA ILE A 200 -6.94 5.37 -26.81
C ILE A 200 -7.46 5.01 -28.21
N LYS A 201 -8.17 3.89 -28.29
CA LYS A 201 -8.67 3.31 -29.54
C LYS A 201 -9.86 4.08 -30.11
N ARG A 202 -10.74 4.58 -29.25
CA ARG A 202 -11.84 5.46 -29.64
C ARG A 202 -11.93 6.65 -28.68
N ILE A 203 -12.15 7.82 -29.25
CA ILE A 203 -12.43 9.05 -28.54
C ILE A 203 -13.54 9.79 -29.27
N GLY A 204 -14.56 10.20 -28.53
CA GLY A 204 -15.74 10.85 -29.06
C GLY A 204 -15.57 12.32 -29.38
N SER A 205 -16.69 13.00 -29.58
CA SER A 205 -16.74 14.44 -29.76
C SER A 205 -16.53 15.16 -28.43
N PRO A 206 -15.61 16.15 -28.35
CA PRO A 206 -15.38 16.90 -27.14
C PRO A 206 -16.47 17.96 -26.89
N ASN A 207 -16.98 18.00 -25.66
CA ASN A 207 -17.82 19.07 -25.12
C ASN A 207 -17.12 19.75 -23.94
N GLY A 208 -17.08 21.08 -23.89
CA GLY A 208 -16.38 21.82 -22.84
C GLY A 208 -15.29 22.76 -23.36
N LYS A 209 -14.53 23.38 -22.46
CA LYS A 209 -13.52 24.42 -22.77
C LYS A 209 -12.13 23.87 -23.06
N MET A 210 -11.82 22.68 -22.54
CA MET A 210 -10.51 22.04 -22.71
C MET A 210 -10.49 21.12 -23.95
N ARG A 211 -9.31 20.88 -24.52
CA ARG A 211 -9.08 19.84 -25.53
C ARG A 211 -7.78 19.14 -25.19
N LEU A 212 -7.85 17.84 -24.91
CA LEU A 212 -6.68 17.03 -24.54
C LEU A 212 -6.41 15.93 -25.59
N PHE A 213 -7.48 15.28 -26.02
CA PHE A 213 -7.49 14.28 -27.07
C PHE A 213 -8.20 14.79 -28.33
N PHE A 214 -7.62 14.49 -29.48
CA PHE A 214 -8.15 14.76 -30.81
C PHE A 214 -8.44 13.44 -31.54
N SER A 215 -9.48 13.42 -32.37
CA SER A 215 -9.76 12.26 -33.21
C SER A 215 -8.61 12.01 -34.19
N ASN A 216 -8.40 10.74 -34.55
CA ASN A 216 -7.36 10.27 -35.48
C ASN A 216 -5.90 10.43 -34.99
N GLN A 217 -5.67 10.62 -33.70
CA GLN A 217 -4.34 10.55 -33.11
C GLN A 217 -4.15 9.25 -32.33
N ALA A 218 -3.02 8.59 -32.54
CA ALA A 218 -2.65 7.36 -31.85
C ALA A 218 -2.01 7.69 -30.50
N TYR A 219 -2.86 7.96 -29.50
CA TYR A 219 -2.40 8.25 -28.15
C TYR A 219 -2.07 6.97 -27.40
N LYS A 220 -0.77 6.69 -27.23
CA LYS A 220 -0.31 5.50 -26.49
C LYS A 220 0.06 5.88 -25.07
N PHE A 221 -0.22 4.99 -24.12
CA PHE A 221 0.21 5.21 -22.75
C PHE A 221 1.74 5.08 -22.67
N GLN A 222 2.39 6.00 -21.96
CA GLN A 222 3.85 5.97 -21.80
C GLN A 222 4.23 6.32 -20.36
N THR A 223 5.20 5.59 -19.82
CA THR A 223 5.82 5.82 -18.49
C THR A 223 7.31 6.13 -18.66
N PHE A 224 7.99 6.60 -17.62
CA PHE A 224 9.42 6.93 -17.71
C PHE A 224 10.29 5.71 -18.11
N ASP A 225 9.88 4.50 -17.76
CA ASP A 225 10.56 3.22 -18.03
C ASP A 225 10.07 2.52 -19.31
N ARG A 226 8.92 2.89 -19.86
CA ARG A 226 8.38 2.38 -21.13
C ARG A 226 7.77 3.50 -21.96
N ASN A 227 8.60 4.15 -22.78
CA ASN A 227 8.23 5.23 -23.69
C ASN A 227 9.08 5.23 -24.96
N GLN A 228 8.55 5.89 -25.99
CA GLN A 228 9.24 6.16 -27.26
C GLN A 228 9.60 7.66 -27.38
N LEU A 229 9.55 8.40 -26.27
CA LEU A 229 9.84 9.83 -26.23
C LEU A 229 11.34 10.13 -26.27
N HIS A 230 11.67 11.39 -26.56
CA HIS A 230 13.04 11.91 -26.48
C HIS A 230 13.65 11.70 -25.09
N ALA A 231 14.97 11.48 -25.00
CA ALA A 231 15.64 11.13 -23.74
C ALA A 231 15.39 12.13 -22.60
N LEU A 232 15.34 13.43 -22.90
CA LEU A 232 15.06 14.49 -21.92
C LEU A 232 13.63 14.42 -21.34
N ALA A 233 12.68 13.82 -22.06
CA ALA A 233 11.33 13.63 -21.57
C ALA A 233 11.31 12.64 -20.40
N ARG A 234 12.16 11.60 -20.43
CA ARG A 234 12.19 10.54 -19.40
C ARG A 234 12.53 11.06 -18.02
N ASP A 235 13.56 11.89 -17.92
CA ASP A 235 13.96 12.51 -16.65
C ASP A 235 12.82 13.36 -16.09
N ARG A 236 12.15 14.12 -16.97
CA ARG A 236 10.99 14.93 -16.56
C ARG A 236 9.81 14.06 -16.12
N MET A 237 9.52 12.98 -16.84
CA MET A 237 8.47 12.02 -16.50
C MET A 237 8.69 11.39 -15.12
N LEU A 238 9.93 11.01 -14.82
CA LEU A 238 10.32 10.48 -13.52
C LEU A 238 10.16 11.55 -12.43
N LEU A 239 10.70 12.75 -12.64
CA LEU A 239 10.70 13.80 -11.63
C LEU A 239 9.29 14.35 -11.31
N ASP A 240 8.39 14.47 -12.31
CA ASP A 240 7.02 14.98 -12.10
C ASP A 240 5.97 13.88 -11.90
N GLY A 241 6.33 12.60 -12.06
CA GLY A 241 5.37 11.50 -12.12
C GLY A 241 4.37 11.69 -13.27
N CYS A 242 4.89 11.86 -14.48
CA CYS A 242 4.13 12.25 -15.67
C CYS A 242 4.04 11.10 -16.66
N ALA A 243 3.27 10.07 -16.30
CA ALA A 243 2.83 9.06 -17.26
C ALA A 243 1.46 9.41 -17.81
N PHE A 244 1.31 9.32 -19.12
CA PHE A 244 0.08 9.70 -19.80
C PHE A 244 -0.03 9.10 -21.20
N TRP A 245 -1.20 9.30 -21.81
CA TRP A 245 -1.46 9.04 -23.22
C TRP A 245 -0.85 10.14 -24.10
N PHE A 246 0.38 9.92 -24.55
CA PHE A 246 1.10 10.86 -25.42
C PHE A 246 1.04 10.44 -26.88
N VAL A 247 1.08 11.42 -27.77
CA VAL A 247 1.32 11.19 -29.21
C VAL A 247 2.82 11.11 -29.44
N ASP A 248 3.21 10.15 -30.27
CA ASP A 248 4.56 10.08 -30.81
C ASP A 248 4.77 11.24 -31.80
N SER A 249 5.58 12.22 -31.41
CA SER A 249 5.92 13.36 -32.27
C SER A 249 7.40 13.71 -32.10
N PRO A 250 8.19 13.78 -33.19
CA PRO A 250 9.65 13.90 -33.13
C PRO A 250 10.21 15.16 -32.43
N ASN A 251 9.39 16.14 -32.02
CA ASN A 251 9.87 17.38 -31.39
C ASN A 251 8.95 17.94 -30.28
N SER A 252 7.85 17.28 -29.91
CA SER A 252 6.88 17.84 -28.96
C SER A 252 7.30 17.74 -27.49
N HIS A 253 8.45 17.12 -27.21
CA HIS A 253 8.86 16.74 -25.87
C HIS A 253 10.19 17.37 -25.44
N ASN A 254 10.63 18.41 -26.16
CA ASN A 254 11.92 19.09 -25.98
C ASN A 254 11.78 20.48 -25.36
N SER A 255 10.70 20.77 -24.64
CA SER A 255 10.32 22.14 -24.29
C SER A 255 9.81 22.30 -22.86
N GLU A 256 9.87 23.56 -22.40
CA GLU A 256 9.16 24.08 -21.23
C GLU A 256 7.67 23.69 -21.25
N GLU A 257 7.07 23.56 -22.43
CA GLU A 257 5.68 23.14 -22.61
C GLU A 257 5.43 21.69 -22.14
N PHE A 258 6.37 20.75 -22.37
CA PHE A 258 6.24 19.38 -21.86
C PHE A 258 6.32 19.35 -20.34
N SER A 259 7.24 20.13 -19.76
CA SER A 259 7.32 20.28 -18.30
C SER A 259 6.04 20.89 -17.73
N GLN A 260 5.50 21.93 -18.38
CA GLN A 260 4.26 22.56 -17.94
C GLN A 260 3.07 21.59 -18.04
N PHE A 261 3.00 20.80 -19.11
CA PHE A 261 1.98 19.76 -19.27
C PHE A 261 2.06 18.72 -18.14
N CYS A 262 3.27 18.24 -17.81
CA CYS A 262 3.48 17.33 -16.70
C CYS A 262 3.06 17.91 -15.35
N GLN A 263 3.28 19.22 -15.14
CA GLN A 263 2.79 19.91 -13.95
C GLN A 263 1.27 20.02 -13.95
N ASP A 264 0.64 20.33 -15.07
CA ASP A 264 -0.82 20.40 -15.19
C ASP A 264 -1.45 19.03 -14.85
N LEU A 265 -0.86 17.92 -15.29
CA LEU A 265 -1.33 16.58 -14.96
C LEU A 265 -1.41 16.31 -13.45
N ARG A 266 -0.67 17.03 -12.60
CA ARG A 266 -0.74 16.95 -11.13
C ARG A 266 -2.07 17.43 -10.55
N HIS A 267 -2.90 18.05 -11.37
CA HIS A 267 -4.21 18.57 -11.01
C HIS A 267 -5.31 18.03 -11.93
N LEU A 268 -5.05 16.92 -12.61
CA LEU A 268 -5.98 16.28 -13.51
C LEU A 268 -6.80 15.22 -12.76
N LYS A 269 -8.11 15.25 -13.00
CA LYS A 269 -9.05 14.19 -12.67
C LYS A 269 -9.69 13.67 -13.95
N ILE A 270 -9.76 12.35 -14.09
CA ILE A 270 -10.44 11.66 -15.20
C ILE A 270 -11.50 10.76 -14.59
N MET A 271 -12.69 10.81 -15.17
CA MET A 271 -13.83 9.99 -14.78
C MET A 271 -14.44 9.33 -16.01
N ILE A 272 -14.99 8.13 -15.86
CA ILE A 272 -15.73 7.46 -16.91
C ILE A 272 -17.12 7.05 -16.43
N ARG A 273 -18.06 6.92 -17.36
CA ARG A 273 -19.34 6.24 -17.10
C ARG A 273 -19.84 5.57 -18.37
N LYS A 274 -20.72 4.57 -18.24
CA LYS A 274 -21.40 4.00 -19.41
C LYS A 274 -22.31 5.04 -20.03
N ARG A 275 -22.32 5.14 -21.36
CA ARG A 275 -23.26 6.00 -22.07
C ARG A 275 -24.68 5.45 -21.87
N PRO A 276 -25.66 6.27 -21.48
CA PRO A 276 -27.06 5.85 -21.44
C PRO A 276 -27.50 5.41 -22.85
N LEU A 277 -28.17 4.26 -22.94
CA LEU A 277 -28.85 3.86 -24.17
C LEU A 277 -30.07 4.79 -24.31
N ILE A 278 -30.00 5.74 -25.25
CA ILE A 278 -31.12 6.61 -25.65
C ILE A 278 -32.05 5.82 -26.56
#